data_AF-A0A932V810-F1
#
_entry.id   AF-A0A932V810-F1
#
_cell.length_a   1.000
_cell.length_b   1.000
_cell.length_c   1.000
_cell.angle_alpha   90.00
_cell.angle_beta   90.00
_cell.angle_gamma   90.00
#
_symmetry.space_group_name_H-M   'P 1'
#
loop_
_entity.id
_entity.type
_entity.pdbx_description
1 polymer ?
#
loop_
_entity_poly.entity_id
_entity_poly.type
_entity_poly.pdbx_seq_one_letter_code
_entity_poly.pdbx_strand_id
1 'polypeptide(L)'
;MSVQEIIFSNGNRAKAISASADSKASDLVTEVGLKRPNALIFFTGGAAGLDQLDDASKAHLVQLISRGVARGAGDVGATIIDGGTRAGVMAMIGQGVADRGHRTQLVGIAPQGKVTFPGGPAEGSIVDGAPLDENHSHFVLVESAEWSGEQKILFAVAEELSREVPDLTILVNGGGIAKAEVLQSVRNKWPILIVEGSGRLADEIAGLKKEAERVKAKMQDAMRNHTGEKIEMPFIADPMMAEIVEDGEIVLFPIQNSPSDLQLQVTQLLGGGDTLQLTWHRFATFDYNAKLHQKRFFNLQWFILYLGVLATATALSIAYLDRLNISLLNDALRFVVILAPITLSVLIAVASKFNPGSKYILLRAAAEAVKGEIYAYRARAAQYGELKTPGATREMVLEQKSELVARQLMQTDVKDSALLEYTGPIPPAMAAAEAPDDGFSFLSPERYIEVRLGDQIRFHRNRIGRLDRQLRRAQWAIYLFGGLGTLLAAIKYELWIALTTSLVGAFTSFLQYQQVEFTLSRNNQTLTELVNLQAWWSALTTEEQAKPENIDRLVGSTERVLDEQNAAWVGRMRDALAELRAQQERDRERLDAQKKETTAKK
;
A
#
# COMPACT_ATOMS: atom_id res chain seq x y z
N MET A 1 2.29 35.87 -22.62
CA MET A 1 3.66 36.40 -22.78
C MET A 1 4.27 35.81 -24.07
N SER A 2 5.49 36.18 -24.48
CA SER A 2 6.11 35.59 -25.70
C SER A 2 7.24 34.63 -25.32
N VAL A 3 7.13 33.37 -25.77
CA VAL A 3 8.19 32.37 -25.60
C VAL A 3 9.26 32.56 -26.67
N GLN A 4 10.52 32.62 -26.26
CA GLN A 4 11.68 32.63 -27.15
C GLN A 4 12.43 31.29 -27.08
N GLU A 5 13.04 30.88 -28.19
CA GLU A 5 13.94 29.71 -28.22
C GLU A 5 15.39 30.20 -28.11
N ILE A 6 16.12 29.72 -27.09
CA ILE A 6 17.54 29.97 -26.90
C ILE A 6 18.30 28.77 -27.45
N ILE A 7 19.22 29.02 -28.39
CA ILE A 7 20.07 27.99 -28.99
C ILE A 7 21.48 28.14 -28.41
N PHE A 8 21.91 27.15 -27.64
CA PHE A 8 23.23 27.14 -27.01
C PHE A 8 24.31 26.54 -27.92
N SER A 9 25.58 26.80 -27.58
CA SER A 9 26.76 26.32 -28.30
C SER A 9 26.87 24.80 -28.37
N ASN A 10 26.35 24.08 -27.37
CA ASN A 10 26.29 22.62 -27.34
C ASN A 10 25.18 22.03 -28.26
N GLY A 11 24.41 22.88 -28.94
CA GLY A 11 23.30 22.49 -29.81
C GLY A 11 21.97 22.25 -29.07
N ASN A 12 21.95 22.38 -27.74
CA ASN A 12 20.73 22.29 -26.96
C ASN A 12 19.82 23.51 -27.23
N ARG A 13 18.51 23.26 -27.20
CA ARG A 13 17.47 24.28 -27.43
C ARG A 13 16.61 24.38 -26.19
N ALA A 14 16.59 25.57 -25.59
CA ALA A 14 15.76 25.84 -24.42
C ALA A 14 14.64 26.81 -24.77
N LYS A 15 13.45 26.59 -24.20
CA LYS A 15 12.35 27.57 -24.27
C LYS A 15 12.44 28.53 -23.10
N ALA A 16 12.43 29.83 -23.35
CA ALA A 16 12.46 30.84 -22.31
C ALA A 16 11.23 31.75 -22.38
N ILE A 17 10.70 32.11 -21.21
CA ILE A 17 9.59 33.07 -21.06
C ILE A 17 9.98 34.15 -20.06
N SER A 18 9.65 35.41 -20.35
CA SER A 18 9.79 36.51 -19.39
C SER A 18 8.57 36.58 -18.48
N ALA A 19 8.80 36.77 -17.18
CA ALA A 19 7.78 36.85 -16.14
C ALA A 19 7.96 38.11 -15.28
N SER A 20 6.87 38.81 -14.99
CA SER A 20 6.83 39.83 -13.95
C SER A 20 6.56 39.21 -12.57
N ALA A 21 6.77 39.96 -11.48
CA ALA A 21 6.53 39.49 -10.11
C ALA A 21 5.06 39.11 -9.79
N ASP A 22 4.12 39.51 -10.65
CA ASP A 22 2.67 39.24 -10.53
C ASP A 22 2.17 38.21 -11.56
N SER A 23 3.08 37.62 -12.34
CA SER A 23 2.72 36.59 -13.31
C SER A 23 2.19 35.33 -12.60
N LYS A 24 1.12 34.74 -13.14
CA LYS A 24 0.54 33.51 -12.59
C LYS A 24 1.35 32.30 -13.01
N ALA A 25 1.69 31.43 -12.05
CA ALA A 25 2.46 30.21 -12.30
C ALA A 25 1.78 29.27 -13.33
N SER A 26 0.46 29.11 -13.26
CA SER A 26 -0.32 28.29 -14.21
C SER A 26 -0.13 28.73 -15.66
N ASP A 27 -0.08 30.04 -15.89
CA ASP A 27 0.05 30.63 -17.22
C ASP A 27 1.48 30.43 -17.72
N LEU A 28 2.49 30.64 -16.85
CA LEU A 28 3.90 30.40 -17.16
C LEU A 28 4.17 28.93 -17.53
N VAL A 29 3.67 27.98 -16.73
CA VAL A 29 3.81 26.53 -16.96
C VAL A 29 3.21 26.13 -18.31
N THR A 30 2.00 26.65 -18.61
CA THR A 30 1.28 26.34 -19.85
C THR A 30 1.95 26.98 -21.07
N GLU A 31 2.31 28.26 -21.00
CA GLU A 31 2.85 29.01 -22.13
C GLU A 31 4.26 28.52 -22.51
N VAL A 32 5.15 28.32 -21.53
CA VAL A 32 6.51 27.81 -21.80
C VAL A 32 6.49 26.34 -22.26
N GLY A 33 5.37 25.65 -22.04
CA GLY A 33 5.12 24.30 -22.52
C GLY A 33 5.72 23.20 -21.64
N LEU A 34 5.73 23.42 -20.33
CA LEU A 34 6.15 22.40 -19.36
C LEU A 34 5.11 21.28 -19.30
N LYS A 35 5.57 20.04 -19.42
CA LYS A 35 4.72 18.87 -19.23
C LYS A 35 4.53 18.63 -17.73
N ARG A 36 3.33 18.15 -17.36
CA ARG A 36 3.06 17.70 -16.00
C ARG A 36 4.04 16.57 -15.63
N PRO A 37 4.84 16.71 -14.56
CA PRO A 37 5.77 15.67 -14.13
C PRO A 37 5.08 14.52 -13.40
N ASN A 38 5.80 13.41 -13.20
CA ASN A 38 5.40 12.38 -12.24
C ASN A 38 5.87 12.69 -10.80
N ALA A 39 6.88 13.55 -10.66
CA ALA A 39 7.46 13.98 -9.39
C ALA A 39 8.24 15.31 -9.59
N LEU A 40 8.43 16.09 -8.53
CA LEU A 40 9.20 17.34 -8.58
C LEU A 40 10.44 17.26 -7.70
N ILE A 41 11.59 17.63 -8.24
CA ILE A 41 12.80 17.90 -7.46
C ILE A 41 13.05 19.40 -7.46
N PHE A 42 12.99 20.00 -6.29
CA PHE A 42 13.47 21.36 -6.07
C PHE A 42 14.96 21.30 -5.67
N PHE A 43 15.85 21.66 -6.59
CA PHE A 43 17.28 21.52 -6.41
C PHE A 43 17.90 22.87 -6.04
N THR A 44 18.37 22.98 -4.81
CA THR A 44 18.94 24.22 -4.25
C THR A 44 20.37 24.00 -3.77
N GLY A 45 21.17 25.05 -3.80
CA GLY A 45 22.55 25.01 -3.36
C GLY A 45 23.32 26.28 -3.66
N GLY A 46 24.64 26.17 -3.63
CA GLY A 46 25.53 27.31 -3.85
C GLY A 46 26.77 26.98 -4.66
N ALA A 47 27.27 27.97 -5.39
CA ALA A 47 28.53 27.87 -6.13
C ALA A 47 29.76 28.23 -5.29
N ALA A 48 29.62 29.15 -4.34
CA ALA A 48 30.72 29.61 -3.50
C ALA A 48 31.11 28.58 -2.44
N GLY A 49 32.42 28.36 -2.27
CA GLY A 49 33.00 27.42 -1.32
C GLY A 49 33.21 26.01 -1.87
N LEU A 50 32.70 25.69 -3.08
CA LEU A 50 32.93 24.38 -3.72
C LEU A 50 34.39 24.18 -4.18
N ASP A 51 35.12 25.28 -4.33
CA ASP A 51 36.56 25.33 -4.61
C ASP A 51 37.43 24.99 -3.39
N GLN A 52 36.85 25.01 -2.18
CA GLN A 52 37.53 24.63 -0.94
C GLN A 52 37.47 23.13 -0.66
N LEU A 53 36.60 22.39 -1.35
CA LEU A 53 36.58 20.93 -1.32
C LEU A 53 37.83 20.39 -2.02
N ASP A 54 38.40 19.31 -1.49
CA ASP A 54 39.49 18.61 -2.18
C ASP A 54 39.00 18.02 -3.52
N ASP A 55 39.93 17.81 -4.45
CA ASP A 55 39.63 17.35 -5.81
C ASP A 55 38.85 16.02 -5.83
N ALA A 56 39.10 15.11 -4.88
CA ALA A 56 38.42 13.83 -4.81
C ALA A 56 36.96 14.01 -4.34
N SER A 57 36.74 14.79 -3.28
CA SER A 57 35.38 15.11 -2.79
C SER A 57 34.57 15.87 -3.84
N LYS A 58 35.19 16.79 -4.58
CA LYS A 58 34.53 17.52 -5.67
C LYS A 58 34.18 16.61 -6.84
N ALA A 59 35.10 15.74 -7.27
CA ALA A 59 34.82 14.75 -8.31
C ALA A 59 33.70 13.79 -7.89
N HIS A 60 33.71 13.37 -6.63
CA HIS A 60 32.68 12.50 -6.07
C HIS A 60 31.32 13.20 -5.97
N LEU A 61 31.28 14.49 -5.59
CA LEU A 61 30.06 15.29 -5.61
C LEU A 61 29.44 15.36 -7.01
N VAL A 62 30.27 15.56 -8.04
CA VAL A 62 29.82 15.50 -9.44
C VAL A 62 29.23 14.13 -9.77
N GLN A 63 29.83 13.04 -9.30
CA GLN A 63 29.27 11.70 -9.47
C GLN A 63 27.95 11.51 -8.72
N LEU A 64 27.79 12.06 -7.52
CA LEU A 64 26.53 12.01 -6.76
C LEU A 64 25.41 12.77 -7.46
N ILE A 65 25.67 14.01 -7.90
CA ILE A 65 24.66 14.82 -8.59
C ILE A 65 24.29 14.20 -9.93
N SER A 66 25.29 13.78 -10.72
CA SER A 66 25.05 13.13 -12.01
C SER A 66 24.38 11.76 -11.81
N ARG A 67 25.02 10.79 -11.15
CA ARG A 67 24.57 9.39 -11.05
C ARG A 67 23.54 9.10 -9.98
N GLY A 68 23.47 9.90 -8.93
CA GLY A 68 22.43 9.82 -7.92
C GLY A 68 21.21 10.62 -8.32
N VAL A 69 21.32 11.94 -8.31
CA VAL A 69 20.17 12.86 -8.49
C VAL A 69 19.61 12.81 -9.91
N ALA A 70 20.40 13.13 -10.94
CA ALA A 70 19.89 13.21 -12.30
C ALA A 70 19.41 11.84 -12.83
N ARG A 71 20.03 10.74 -12.39
CA ARG A 71 19.56 9.39 -12.72
C ARG A 71 18.24 9.06 -12.03
N GLY A 72 18.17 9.26 -10.70
CA GLY A 72 16.95 9.00 -9.94
C GLY A 72 15.77 9.82 -10.46
N ALA A 73 16.01 11.09 -10.77
CA ALA A 73 15.04 11.97 -11.41
C ALA A 73 14.54 11.40 -12.75
N GLY A 74 15.45 10.91 -13.60
CA GLY A 74 15.10 10.31 -14.88
C GLY A 74 14.31 9.00 -14.74
N ASP A 75 14.62 8.18 -13.74
CA ASP A 75 13.97 6.88 -13.52
C ASP A 75 12.51 7.04 -13.06
N VAL A 76 12.21 8.05 -12.23
CA VAL A 76 10.84 8.33 -11.78
C VAL A 76 10.06 9.27 -12.70
N GLY A 77 10.71 9.85 -13.71
CA GLY A 77 10.09 10.86 -14.58
C GLY A 77 9.84 12.20 -13.86
N ALA A 78 10.76 12.59 -12.98
CA ALA A 78 10.70 13.86 -12.27
C ALA A 78 11.06 15.05 -13.19
N THR A 79 10.51 16.22 -12.85
CA THR A 79 11.03 17.53 -13.31
C THR A 79 11.95 18.09 -12.23
N ILE A 80 13.08 18.67 -12.62
CA ILE A 80 13.99 19.38 -11.72
C ILE A 80 13.80 20.89 -11.94
N ILE A 81 13.61 21.64 -10.85
CA ILE A 81 13.63 23.11 -10.83
C ILE A 81 14.85 23.58 -10.04
N ASP A 82 15.60 24.54 -10.59
CA ASP A 82 16.69 25.25 -9.91
C ASP A 82 16.83 26.70 -10.41
N GLY A 83 17.94 27.36 -10.07
CA GLY A 83 18.26 28.75 -10.46
C GLY A 83 18.78 28.93 -11.90
N GLY A 84 19.00 27.87 -12.67
CA GLY A 84 19.29 27.92 -14.11
C GLY A 84 20.66 28.45 -14.55
N THR A 85 21.57 28.76 -13.63
CA THR A 85 22.86 29.38 -13.94
C THR A 85 23.96 28.34 -14.16
N ARG A 86 24.94 28.67 -15.01
CA ARG A 86 26.13 27.85 -15.26
C ARG A 86 27.19 28.06 -14.17
N ALA A 87 26.78 27.88 -12.92
CA ALA A 87 27.66 28.05 -11.77
C ALA A 87 27.36 27.00 -10.70
N GLY A 88 28.43 26.48 -10.08
CA GLY A 88 28.31 25.58 -8.94
C GLY A 88 27.50 24.31 -9.22
N VAL A 89 26.60 23.98 -8.29
CA VAL A 89 25.80 22.75 -8.33
C VAL A 89 24.78 22.74 -9.47
N MET A 90 24.31 23.91 -9.94
CA MET A 90 23.39 24.04 -11.07
C MET A 90 24.05 23.58 -12.39
N ALA A 91 25.32 23.93 -12.61
CA ALA A 91 26.09 23.41 -13.73
C ALA A 91 26.32 21.89 -13.62
N MET A 92 26.52 21.36 -12.40
CA MET A 92 26.70 19.92 -12.19
C MET A 92 25.43 19.12 -12.49
N ILE A 93 24.25 19.59 -12.05
CA ILE A 93 22.99 18.92 -12.36
C ILE A 93 22.61 19.06 -13.84
N GLY A 94 22.88 20.23 -14.44
CA GLY A 94 22.77 20.45 -15.88
C GLY A 94 23.56 19.41 -16.68
N GLN A 95 24.86 19.28 -16.39
CA GLN A 95 25.69 18.26 -17.02
C GLN A 95 25.19 16.83 -16.73
N GLY A 96 24.74 16.55 -15.51
CA GLY A 96 24.17 15.27 -15.13
C GLY A 96 22.92 14.88 -15.94
N VAL A 97 22.05 15.84 -16.24
CA VAL A 97 20.88 15.64 -17.10
C VAL A 97 21.31 15.43 -18.56
N ALA A 98 22.29 16.19 -19.04
CA ALA A 98 22.83 16.05 -20.40
C ALA A 98 23.48 14.66 -20.63
N ASP A 99 24.29 14.18 -19.69
CA ASP A 99 24.92 12.86 -19.73
C ASP A 99 23.91 11.70 -19.85
N ARG A 100 22.64 11.95 -19.50
CA ARG A 100 21.52 11.00 -19.57
C ARG A 100 20.61 11.20 -20.77
N GLY A 101 21.02 12.04 -21.71
CA GLY A 101 20.27 12.33 -22.93
C GLY A 101 19.02 13.17 -22.68
N HIS A 102 19.06 14.10 -21.72
CA HIS A 102 17.98 15.05 -21.44
C HIS A 102 16.60 14.40 -21.22
N ARG A 103 16.58 13.25 -20.52
CA ARG A 103 15.34 12.52 -20.18
C ARG A 103 14.45 13.25 -19.19
N THR A 104 15.03 14.18 -18.43
CA THR A 104 14.38 14.95 -17.37
C THR A 104 14.16 16.38 -17.83
N GLN A 105 12.97 16.93 -17.58
CA GLN A 105 12.73 18.37 -17.74
C GLN A 105 13.54 19.10 -16.66
N LEU A 106 14.52 19.89 -17.08
CA LEU A 106 15.33 20.73 -16.20
C LEU A 106 14.95 22.20 -16.47
N VAL A 107 14.46 22.87 -15.43
CA VAL A 107 13.80 24.18 -15.52
C VAL A 107 14.55 25.18 -14.65
N GLY A 108 15.10 26.21 -15.28
CA GLY A 108 15.85 27.26 -14.60
C GLY A 108 15.00 28.49 -14.38
N ILE A 109 14.88 28.97 -13.15
CA ILE A 109 14.14 30.19 -12.84
C ILE A 109 15.15 31.21 -12.31
N ALA A 110 15.34 32.30 -13.05
CA ALA A 110 16.44 33.23 -12.80
C ALA A 110 16.04 34.70 -13.00
N PRO A 111 16.68 35.64 -12.28
CA PRO A 111 16.42 37.06 -12.45
C PRO A 111 17.04 37.55 -13.77
N GLN A 112 16.21 38.10 -14.66
CA GLN A 112 16.59 38.52 -16.01
C GLN A 112 17.74 39.54 -16.00
N GLY A 113 17.79 40.44 -15.01
CA GLY A 113 18.84 41.45 -14.87
C GLY A 113 20.18 40.92 -14.36
N LYS A 114 20.29 39.62 -14.07
CA LYS A 114 21.51 38.97 -13.56
C LYS A 114 22.03 37.83 -14.44
N VAL A 115 21.32 37.49 -15.52
CA VAL A 115 21.70 36.38 -16.39
C VAL A 115 22.09 36.80 -17.79
N THR A 116 23.03 36.07 -18.38
CA THR A 116 23.51 36.25 -19.76
C THR A 116 23.24 34.99 -20.57
N PHE A 117 22.89 35.12 -21.85
CA PHE A 117 22.57 33.99 -22.72
C PHE A 117 22.62 34.37 -24.21
N PRO A 118 22.76 33.39 -25.13
CA PRO A 118 22.74 33.67 -26.56
C PRO A 118 21.44 34.37 -27.01
N GLY A 119 21.58 35.55 -27.63
CA GLY A 119 20.44 36.39 -28.02
C GLY A 119 19.94 37.34 -26.92
N GLY A 120 20.51 37.26 -25.72
CA GLY A 120 20.28 38.18 -24.60
C GLY A 120 21.49 39.07 -24.29
N PRO A 121 21.63 39.56 -23.04
CA PRO A 121 22.81 40.28 -22.59
C PRO A 121 24.08 39.45 -22.76
N ALA A 122 25.15 40.08 -23.26
CA ALA A 122 26.44 39.42 -23.49
C ALA A 122 27.14 39.05 -22.18
N GLU A 123 27.94 37.99 -22.18
CA GLU A 123 28.72 37.58 -21.01
C GLU A 123 29.67 38.71 -20.56
N GLY A 124 29.74 38.96 -19.24
CA GLY A 124 30.50 40.07 -18.68
C GLY A 124 29.85 41.46 -18.80
N SER A 125 28.68 41.59 -19.45
CA SER A 125 27.96 42.88 -19.54
C SER A 125 27.22 43.27 -18.26
N ILE A 126 27.01 42.31 -17.35
CA ILE A 126 26.28 42.49 -16.10
C ILE A 126 27.26 42.32 -14.93
N VAL A 127 27.28 43.32 -14.04
CA VAL A 127 28.08 43.26 -12.81
C VAL A 127 27.52 42.18 -11.89
N ASP A 128 28.38 41.23 -11.50
CA ASP A 128 28.00 40.08 -10.68
C ASP A 128 26.85 39.27 -11.33
N GLY A 129 26.89 39.15 -12.67
CA GLY A 129 25.99 38.31 -13.45
C GLY A 129 26.59 36.94 -13.75
N ALA A 130 25.72 35.98 -14.10
CA ALA A 130 26.12 34.62 -14.46
C ALA A 130 25.50 34.18 -15.81
N PRO A 131 26.20 33.38 -16.62
CA PRO A 131 25.58 32.80 -17.81
C PRO A 131 24.53 31.74 -17.45
N LEU A 132 23.50 31.61 -18.27
CA LEU A 132 22.57 30.49 -18.17
C LEU A 132 23.27 29.16 -18.50
N ASP A 133 22.88 28.10 -17.81
CA ASP A 133 23.38 26.76 -18.07
C ASP A 133 22.81 26.22 -19.39
N GLU A 134 23.69 25.69 -20.24
CA GLU A 134 23.32 25.25 -21.59
C GLU A 134 22.59 23.91 -21.63
N ASN A 135 22.44 23.20 -20.51
CA ASN A 135 21.84 21.87 -20.48
C ASN A 135 20.38 21.88 -20.02
N HIS A 136 19.87 23.05 -19.63
CA HIS A 136 18.48 23.26 -19.25
C HIS A 136 17.54 23.19 -20.46
N SER A 137 16.32 22.72 -20.19
CA SER A 137 15.28 22.58 -21.21
C SER A 137 14.35 23.79 -21.29
N HIS A 138 14.13 24.46 -20.16
CA HIS A 138 13.21 25.59 -20.04
C HIS A 138 13.77 26.65 -19.10
N PHE A 139 13.42 27.91 -19.34
CA PHE A 139 13.76 29.04 -18.49
C PHE A 139 12.55 29.93 -18.22
N VAL A 140 12.42 30.38 -16.96
CA VAL A 140 11.53 31.48 -16.57
C VAL A 140 12.41 32.63 -16.10
N LEU A 141 12.44 33.70 -16.90
CA LEU A 141 13.27 34.87 -16.65
C LEU A 141 12.44 35.93 -15.94
N VAL A 142 12.69 36.14 -14.65
CA VAL A 142 11.90 37.05 -13.81
C VAL A 142 12.45 38.46 -13.91
N GLU A 143 11.57 39.45 -14.10
CA GLU A 143 11.93 40.88 -14.12
C GLU A 143 12.43 41.34 -12.76
N SER A 144 13.74 41.19 -12.54
CA SER A 144 14.47 41.63 -11.35
C SER A 144 15.92 41.96 -11.71
N ALA A 145 16.48 42.97 -11.05
CA ALA A 145 17.90 43.35 -11.14
C ALA A 145 18.75 42.73 -10.01
N GLU A 146 18.13 42.06 -9.04
CA GLU A 146 18.79 41.50 -7.86
C GLU A 146 18.66 39.97 -7.86
N TRP A 147 19.73 39.31 -7.41
CA TRP A 147 19.67 37.90 -7.00
C TRP A 147 18.63 37.75 -5.89
N SER A 148 17.82 36.69 -5.92
CA SER A 148 16.65 36.44 -5.06
C SER A 148 15.34 37.15 -5.43
N GLY A 149 15.34 38.08 -6.39
CA GLY A 149 14.09 38.72 -6.86
C GLY A 149 13.14 37.76 -7.62
N GLU A 150 13.63 36.58 -7.99
CA GLU A 150 12.90 35.50 -8.65
C GLU A 150 12.17 34.56 -7.69
N GLN A 151 12.47 34.59 -6.38
CA GLN A 151 12.05 33.57 -5.42
C GLN A 151 10.54 33.33 -5.39
N LYS A 152 9.74 34.41 -5.41
CA LYS A 152 8.26 34.31 -5.40
C LYS A 152 7.73 33.51 -6.59
N ILE A 153 8.25 33.77 -7.80
CA ILE A 153 7.85 33.06 -9.01
C ILE A 153 8.41 31.64 -9.01
N LEU A 154 9.64 31.46 -8.54
CA LEU A 154 10.27 30.15 -8.42
C LEU A 154 9.44 29.20 -7.57
N PHE A 155 9.01 29.62 -6.37
CA PHE A 155 8.13 28.80 -5.52
C PHE A 155 6.74 28.62 -6.10
N ALA A 156 6.15 29.67 -6.69
CA ALA A 156 4.83 29.55 -7.30
C ALA A 156 4.80 28.54 -8.46
N VAL A 157 5.85 28.51 -9.30
CA VAL A 157 6.00 27.52 -10.38
C VAL A 157 6.26 26.13 -9.81
N ALA A 158 7.10 26.00 -8.79
CA ALA A 158 7.36 24.73 -8.15
C ALA A 158 6.09 24.14 -7.50
N GLU A 159 5.33 24.94 -6.74
CA GLU A 159 4.04 24.54 -6.15
C GLU A 159 2.98 24.16 -7.20
N GLU A 160 2.92 24.87 -8.32
CA GLU A 160 1.99 24.54 -9.40
C GLU A 160 2.35 23.20 -10.06
N LEU A 161 3.65 22.91 -10.23
CA LEU A 161 4.11 21.64 -10.79
C LEU A 161 4.06 20.47 -9.80
N SER A 162 4.19 20.71 -8.50
CA SER A 162 4.08 19.67 -7.48
C SER A 162 2.64 19.33 -7.09
N ARG A 163 1.63 20.05 -7.61
CA ARG A 163 0.23 19.78 -7.30
C ARG A 163 -0.16 18.33 -7.70
N GLU A 164 -0.42 17.52 -6.69
CA GLU A 164 -0.80 16.09 -6.75
C GLU A 164 0.33 15.13 -7.17
N VAL A 165 1.60 15.54 -7.10
CA VAL A 165 2.74 14.66 -7.37
C VAL A 165 3.76 14.73 -6.23
N PRO A 166 4.56 13.68 -5.99
CA PRO A 166 5.60 13.70 -4.97
C PRO A 166 6.61 14.82 -5.22
N ASP A 167 7.06 15.47 -4.16
CA ASP A 167 8.07 16.53 -4.19
C ASP A 167 9.26 16.19 -3.28
N LEU A 168 10.44 16.70 -3.63
CA LEU A 168 11.66 16.56 -2.85
C LEU A 168 12.53 17.79 -3.04
N THR A 169 12.95 18.39 -1.93
CA THR A 169 14.01 19.39 -1.95
C THR A 169 15.36 18.71 -1.77
N ILE A 170 16.34 19.04 -2.62
CA ILE A 170 17.71 18.57 -2.46
C ILE A 170 18.61 19.77 -2.22
N LEU A 171 19.28 19.80 -1.08
CA LEU A 171 20.27 20.81 -0.73
C LEU A 171 21.69 20.25 -0.89
N VAL A 172 22.48 20.93 -1.71
CA VAL A 172 23.92 20.68 -1.85
C VAL A 172 24.69 21.97 -1.62
N ASN A 173 25.62 21.97 -0.67
CA ASN A 173 26.32 23.16 -0.21
C ASN A 173 25.30 24.23 0.25
N GLY A 174 25.47 25.51 -0.11
CA GLY A 174 24.44 26.53 0.03
C GLY A 174 24.87 27.75 0.85
N GLY A 175 24.10 28.82 0.73
CA GLY A 175 24.32 30.07 1.47
C GLY A 175 22.99 30.71 1.88
N GLY A 176 22.98 32.02 2.14
CA GLY A 176 21.78 32.71 2.64
C GLY A 176 20.54 32.59 1.75
N ILE A 177 20.72 32.57 0.42
CA ILE A 177 19.63 32.36 -0.54
C ILE A 177 19.05 30.94 -0.38
N ALA A 178 19.89 29.91 -0.44
CA ALA A 178 19.49 28.52 -0.24
C ALA A 178 18.81 28.31 1.13
N LYS A 179 19.21 29.06 2.17
CA LYS A 179 18.57 28.99 3.49
C LYS A 179 17.11 29.45 3.45
N ALA A 180 16.82 30.55 2.77
CA ALA A 180 15.45 31.01 2.57
C ALA A 180 14.64 29.99 1.75
N GLU A 181 15.27 29.35 0.78
CA GLU A 181 14.61 28.36 -0.07
C GLU A 181 14.28 27.05 0.64
N VAL A 182 15.21 26.55 1.46
CA VAL A 182 15.00 25.39 2.33
C VAL A 182 13.92 25.69 3.37
N LEU A 183 13.93 26.88 3.97
CA LEU A 183 12.88 27.30 4.89
C LEU A 183 11.49 27.30 4.23
N GLN A 184 11.39 27.80 3.01
CA GLN A 184 10.13 27.77 2.27
C GLN A 184 9.70 26.33 1.96
N SER A 185 10.64 25.44 1.66
CA SER A 185 10.39 24.02 1.45
C SER A 185 9.83 23.35 2.71
N VAL A 186 10.35 23.69 3.90
CA VAL A 186 9.80 23.24 5.20
C VAL A 186 8.35 23.70 5.36
N ARG A 187 8.05 24.96 5.06
CA ARG A 187 6.68 25.51 5.16
C ARG A 187 5.70 24.87 4.17
N ASN A 188 6.20 24.49 3.00
CA ASN A 188 5.45 23.73 2.00
C ASN A 188 5.34 22.23 2.33
N LYS A 189 5.97 21.78 3.43
CA LYS A 189 6.03 20.38 3.89
C LYS A 189 6.69 19.45 2.88
N TRP A 190 7.64 19.96 2.12
CA TRP A 190 8.44 19.16 1.21
C TRP A 190 9.55 18.46 1.99
N PRO A 191 9.79 17.15 1.79
CA PRO A 191 10.94 16.48 2.37
C PRO A 191 12.23 17.08 1.82
N ILE A 192 13.28 17.11 2.64
CA ILE A 192 14.55 17.75 2.31
C ILE A 192 15.68 16.73 2.44
N LEU A 193 16.34 16.40 1.33
CA LEU A 193 17.57 15.62 1.32
C LEU A 193 18.77 16.57 1.32
N ILE A 194 19.64 16.44 2.33
CA ILE A 194 20.85 17.26 2.46
C ILE A 194 22.07 16.40 2.20
N VAL A 195 22.93 16.82 1.27
CA VAL A 195 24.22 16.15 1.03
C VAL A 195 25.23 16.67 2.07
N GLU A 196 25.39 15.95 3.17
CA GLU A 196 26.35 16.28 4.23
C GLU A 196 27.79 16.09 3.73
N GLY A 197 28.67 17.01 4.10
CA GLY A 197 30.06 17.09 3.65
C GLY A 197 30.21 17.86 2.33
N SER A 198 29.12 18.44 1.82
CA SER A 198 29.17 19.31 0.63
C SER A 198 29.46 20.78 0.94
N GLY A 199 29.51 21.15 2.23
CA GLY A 199 29.93 22.48 2.69
C GLY A 199 28.79 23.39 3.18
N ARG A 200 29.20 24.44 3.91
CA ARG A 200 28.39 25.61 4.29
C ARG A 200 27.03 25.23 4.88
N LEU A 201 25.92 25.73 4.32
CA LEU A 201 24.58 25.55 4.86
C LEU A 201 24.20 24.08 5.04
N ALA A 202 24.56 23.21 4.10
CA ALA A 202 24.28 21.78 4.20
C ALA A 202 24.91 21.18 5.47
N ASP A 203 26.16 21.53 5.77
CA ASP A 203 26.89 21.02 6.93
C ASP A 203 26.45 21.69 8.23
N GLU A 204 26.07 22.97 8.19
CA GLU A 204 25.48 23.68 9.32
C GLU A 204 24.17 23.02 9.76
N ILE A 205 23.26 22.74 8.82
CA ILE A 205 21.99 22.04 9.13
C ILE A 205 22.27 20.61 9.60
N ALA A 206 23.15 19.87 8.91
CA ALA A 206 23.48 18.49 9.28
C ALA A 206 24.06 18.40 10.70
N GLY A 207 24.95 19.33 11.07
CA GLY A 207 25.53 19.43 12.40
C GLY A 207 24.48 19.66 13.48
N LEU A 208 23.62 20.67 13.30
CA LEU A 208 22.55 20.99 14.24
C LEU A 208 21.54 19.84 14.36
N LYS A 209 21.18 19.19 13.24
CA LYS A 209 20.28 18.04 13.24
C LYS A 209 20.85 16.86 14.03
N LYS A 210 22.13 16.51 13.81
CA LYS A 210 22.82 15.44 14.54
C LYS A 210 22.95 15.75 16.02
N GLU A 211 23.21 17.00 16.38
CA GLU A 211 23.26 17.42 17.78
C GLU A 211 21.89 17.28 18.46
N ALA A 212 20.84 17.80 17.82
CA ALA A 212 19.46 17.65 18.29
C ALA A 212 19.06 16.18 18.47
N GLU A 213 19.42 15.30 17.52
CA GLU A 213 19.14 13.86 17.62
C GLU A 213 19.93 13.17 18.75
N ARG A 214 21.20 13.53 18.94
CA ARG A 214 22.01 13.01 20.06
C ARG A 214 21.42 13.41 21.42
N VAL A 215 20.97 14.66 21.55
CA VAL A 215 20.34 15.14 22.80
C VAL A 215 19.00 14.43 23.01
N LYS A 216 18.17 14.29 21.98
CA LYS A 216 16.92 13.51 22.05
C LYS A 216 17.17 12.06 22.48
N ALA A 217 18.19 11.40 21.95
CA ALA A 217 18.56 10.04 22.35
C ALA A 217 18.96 9.95 23.83
N LYS A 218 19.78 10.90 24.32
CA LYS A 218 20.16 10.97 25.74
C LYS A 218 18.96 11.25 26.64
N MET A 219 18.03 12.12 26.23
CA MET A 219 16.78 12.38 26.97
C MET A 219 15.94 11.11 27.09
N GLN A 220 15.81 10.35 26.00
CA GLN A 220 15.08 9.07 25.99
C GLN A 220 15.73 8.03 26.92
N ASP A 221 17.06 7.91 26.89
CA ASP A 221 17.80 7.00 27.77
C ASP A 221 17.68 7.42 29.24
N ALA A 222 17.76 8.71 29.55
CA ALA A 222 17.60 9.23 30.91
C ALA A 222 16.19 8.97 31.46
N MET A 223 15.16 9.16 30.63
CA MET A 223 13.77 8.89 30.97
C MET A 223 13.51 7.40 31.20
N ARG A 224 14.09 6.53 30.36
CA ARG A 224 14.01 5.06 30.52
C ARG A 224 14.70 4.58 31.80
N ASN A 225 15.85 5.16 32.15
CA ASN A 225 16.65 4.75 33.30
C ASN A 225 16.28 5.49 34.60
N HIS A 226 15.27 6.36 34.60
CA HIS A 226 14.82 7.17 35.74
C HIS A 226 15.94 7.99 36.40
N THR A 227 16.99 8.31 35.64
CA THR A 227 18.04 9.21 36.08
C THR A 227 17.45 10.63 36.03
N GLY A 228 17.27 11.27 37.19
CA GLY A 228 16.67 12.62 37.32
C GLY A 228 17.51 13.76 36.72
N GLU A 229 18.22 13.49 35.64
CA GLU A 229 19.08 14.41 34.91
C GLU A 229 18.20 15.31 34.02
N LYS A 230 18.25 16.63 34.27
CA LYS A 230 17.61 17.61 33.40
C LYS A 230 18.46 17.79 32.14
N ILE A 231 17.98 17.25 31.03
CA ILE A 231 18.60 17.42 29.72
C ILE A 231 17.70 18.37 28.92
N GLU A 232 18.25 19.52 28.52
CA GLU A 232 17.57 20.53 27.72
C GLU A 232 17.99 20.42 26.25
N MET A 233 17.07 20.76 25.34
CA MET A 233 17.39 20.80 23.90
C MET A 233 18.39 21.92 23.62
N PRO A 234 19.32 21.72 22.67
CA PRO A 234 20.28 22.75 22.30
C PRO A 234 19.53 23.96 21.71
N PHE A 235 19.79 25.14 22.28
CA PHE A 235 19.20 26.39 21.78
C PHE A 235 19.86 26.79 20.46
N ILE A 236 19.07 26.81 19.38
CA ILE A 236 19.51 27.30 18.07
C ILE A 236 19.24 28.80 18.02
N ALA A 237 20.30 29.61 18.03
CA ALA A 237 20.19 31.07 18.14
C ALA A 237 19.55 31.74 16.90
N ASP A 238 19.69 31.10 15.73
CA ASP A 238 19.14 31.59 14.48
C ASP A 238 17.71 31.05 14.28
N PRO A 239 16.66 31.90 14.28
CA PRO A 239 15.28 31.45 14.23
C PRO A 239 14.93 30.65 12.97
N MET A 240 15.53 30.99 11.83
CA MET A 240 15.29 30.26 10.58
C MET A 240 15.95 28.88 10.63
N MET A 241 17.13 28.76 11.22
CA MET A 241 17.78 27.45 11.39
C MET A 241 17.02 26.59 12.39
N ALA A 242 16.46 27.19 13.45
CA ALA A 242 15.60 26.51 14.40
C ALA A 242 14.37 25.91 13.69
N GLU A 243 13.63 26.73 12.95
CA GLU A 243 12.45 26.28 12.16
C GLU A 243 12.83 25.16 11.19
N ILE A 244 13.95 25.30 10.46
CA ILE A 244 14.42 24.26 9.53
C ILE A 244 14.71 22.94 10.23
N VAL A 245 15.45 22.95 11.34
CA VAL A 245 15.92 21.73 12.02
C VAL A 245 14.80 21.06 12.81
N GLU A 246 13.90 21.85 13.40
CA GLU A 246 12.81 21.38 14.25
C GLU A 246 11.60 20.89 13.43
N ASP A 247 11.17 21.66 12.43
CA ASP A 247 9.95 21.38 11.67
C ASP A 247 10.23 20.66 10.32
N GLY A 248 11.47 20.72 9.82
CA GLY A 248 11.83 20.10 8.55
C GLY A 248 11.94 18.58 8.59
N GLU A 249 11.34 17.92 7.59
CA GLU A 249 11.56 16.50 7.29
C GLU A 249 12.91 16.34 6.57
N ILE A 250 13.98 16.40 7.35
CA ILE A 250 15.37 16.37 6.85
C ILE A 250 15.92 14.94 6.84
N VAL A 251 16.45 14.55 5.68
CA VAL A 251 17.20 13.32 5.44
C VAL A 251 18.65 13.67 5.12
N LEU A 252 19.58 13.18 5.93
CA LEU A 252 21.01 13.42 5.73
C LEU A 252 21.61 12.32 4.85
N PHE A 253 22.31 12.72 3.79
CA PHE A 253 23.08 11.84 2.92
C PHE A 253 24.57 12.21 2.95
N PRO A 254 25.43 11.40 3.58
CA PRO A 254 26.87 11.64 3.61
C PRO A 254 27.48 11.64 2.20
N ILE A 255 28.29 12.64 1.88
CA ILE A 255 28.98 12.77 0.59
C ILE A 255 29.85 11.55 0.29
N GLN A 256 30.37 10.82 1.30
CA GLN A 256 31.22 9.64 1.07
C GLN A 256 30.44 8.41 0.56
N ASN A 257 29.11 8.41 0.62
CA ASN A 257 28.28 7.30 0.18
C ASN A 257 28.27 7.16 -1.35
N SER A 258 27.77 6.03 -1.86
CA SER A 258 27.81 5.76 -3.29
C SER A 258 26.71 6.51 -4.06
N PRO A 259 26.93 6.85 -5.34
CA PRO A 259 25.87 7.43 -6.16
C PRO A 259 24.65 6.53 -6.33
N SER A 260 24.81 5.21 -6.27
CA SER A 260 23.69 4.26 -6.30
C SER A 260 22.80 4.37 -5.06
N ASP A 261 23.39 4.62 -3.89
CA ASP A 261 22.64 4.82 -2.65
C ASP A 261 21.84 6.13 -2.72
N LEU A 262 22.43 7.19 -3.27
CA LEU A 262 21.73 8.46 -3.49
C LEU A 262 20.59 8.31 -4.51
N GLN A 263 20.82 7.58 -5.60
CA GLN A 263 19.78 7.28 -6.59
C GLN A 263 18.61 6.56 -5.93
N LEU A 264 18.88 5.53 -5.14
CA LEU A 264 17.87 4.77 -4.42
C LEU A 264 17.10 5.68 -3.45
N GLN A 265 17.80 6.53 -2.70
CA GLN A 265 17.17 7.42 -1.73
C GLN A 265 16.31 8.50 -2.40
N VAL A 266 16.78 9.11 -3.50
CA VAL A 266 15.98 10.05 -4.30
C VAL A 266 14.73 9.36 -4.84
N THR A 267 14.87 8.13 -5.36
CA THR A 267 13.75 7.35 -5.88
C THR A 267 12.73 7.01 -4.78
N GLN A 268 13.21 6.62 -3.59
CA GLN A 268 12.36 6.32 -2.43
C GLN A 268 11.59 7.55 -1.93
N LEU A 269 12.27 8.69 -1.80
CA LEU A 269 11.65 9.94 -1.32
C LEU A 269 10.61 10.49 -2.31
N LEU A 270 10.82 10.27 -3.60
CA LEU A 270 9.90 10.68 -4.66
C LEU A 270 8.81 9.64 -4.96
N GLY A 271 8.56 8.69 -4.05
CA GLY A 271 7.44 7.76 -4.18
C GLY A 271 7.65 6.63 -5.20
N GLY A 272 8.89 6.38 -5.65
CA GLY A 272 9.29 5.17 -6.37
C GLY A 272 9.42 3.96 -5.44
N GLY A 273 8.36 3.66 -4.66
CA GLY A 273 8.37 2.69 -3.58
C GLY A 273 8.20 1.24 -4.03
N ASP A 274 9.30 0.56 -4.38
CA ASP A 274 9.31 -0.89 -4.62
C ASP A 274 8.67 -1.67 -3.46
N THR A 275 8.86 -1.26 -2.20
CA THR A 275 8.37 -2.01 -1.03
C THR A 275 6.85 -1.98 -0.87
N LEU A 276 6.20 -0.81 -0.99
CA LEU A 276 4.74 -0.73 -0.88
C LEU A 276 4.07 -1.43 -2.06
N GLN A 277 4.62 -1.27 -3.27
CA GLN A 277 4.15 -1.97 -4.46
C GLN A 277 4.32 -3.49 -4.33
N LEU A 278 5.47 -3.96 -3.86
CA LEU A 278 5.73 -5.38 -3.60
C LEU A 278 4.78 -5.93 -2.52
N THR A 279 4.49 -5.14 -1.49
CA THR A 279 3.57 -5.51 -0.41
C THR A 279 2.14 -5.62 -0.93
N TRP A 280 1.69 -4.70 -1.78
CA TRP A 280 0.41 -4.82 -2.48
C TRP A 280 0.34 -6.02 -3.42
N HIS A 281 1.42 -6.31 -4.16
CA HIS A 281 1.50 -7.49 -5.02
C HIS A 281 1.39 -8.79 -4.22
N ARG A 282 2.04 -8.83 -3.05
CA ARG A 282 1.96 -9.94 -2.11
C ARG A 282 0.54 -10.12 -1.56
N PHE A 283 -0.10 -9.03 -1.14
CA PHE A 283 -1.51 -9.02 -0.77
C PHE A 283 -2.40 -9.59 -1.89
N ALA A 284 -2.25 -9.06 -3.11
CA ALA A 284 -3.07 -9.45 -4.25
C ALA A 284 -2.88 -10.93 -4.61
N THR A 285 -1.64 -11.42 -4.53
CA THR A 285 -1.32 -12.84 -4.74
C THR A 285 -1.98 -13.72 -3.68
N PHE A 286 -1.91 -13.36 -2.41
CA PHE A 286 -2.56 -14.13 -1.34
C PHE A 286 -4.09 -14.10 -1.46
N ASP A 287 -4.69 -12.95 -1.71
CA ASP A 287 -6.15 -12.82 -1.87
C ASP A 287 -6.67 -13.57 -3.11
N TYR A 288 -5.95 -13.50 -4.23
CA TYR A 288 -6.28 -14.23 -5.45
C TYR A 288 -6.28 -15.74 -5.23
N ASN A 289 -5.22 -16.28 -4.64
CA ASN A 289 -5.13 -17.71 -4.33
C ASN A 289 -6.15 -18.12 -3.26
N ALA A 290 -6.45 -17.26 -2.27
CA ALA A 290 -7.51 -17.50 -1.31
C ALA A 290 -8.86 -17.70 -2.00
N LYS A 291 -9.24 -16.81 -2.92
CA LYS A 291 -10.49 -16.91 -3.71
C LYS A 291 -10.54 -18.18 -4.57
N LEU A 292 -9.42 -18.57 -5.17
CA LEU A 292 -9.33 -19.80 -5.96
C LEU A 292 -9.57 -21.05 -5.09
N HIS A 293 -8.89 -21.14 -3.96
CA HIS A 293 -9.06 -22.24 -3.01
C HIS A 293 -10.46 -22.24 -2.37
N GLN A 294 -11.02 -21.06 -2.10
CA GLN A 294 -12.39 -20.89 -1.61
C GLN A 294 -13.41 -21.52 -2.56
N LYS A 295 -13.33 -21.16 -3.85
CA LYS A 295 -14.22 -21.70 -4.88
C LYS A 295 -14.08 -23.21 -5.02
N ARG A 296 -12.85 -23.73 -5.02
CA ARG A 296 -12.58 -25.19 -5.06
C ARG A 296 -13.18 -25.90 -3.85
N PHE A 297 -12.99 -25.36 -2.65
CA PHE A 297 -13.55 -25.93 -1.42
C PHE A 297 -15.07 -25.96 -1.46
N PHE A 298 -15.74 -24.84 -1.74
CA PHE A 298 -17.20 -24.80 -1.77
C PHE A 298 -17.80 -25.67 -2.87
N ASN A 299 -17.20 -25.72 -4.06
CA ASN A 299 -17.65 -26.61 -5.13
C ASN A 299 -17.58 -28.07 -4.67
N LEU A 300 -16.47 -28.52 -4.07
CA LEU A 300 -16.33 -29.87 -3.55
C LEU A 300 -17.39 -30.20 -2.49
N GLN A 301 -17.61 -29.29 -1.53
CA GLN A 301 -18.64 -29.50 -0.49
C GLN A 301 -20.04 -29.58 -1.09
N TRP A 302 -20.37 -28.71 -2.05
CA TRP A 302 -21.65 -28.76 -2.75
C TRP A 302 -21.85 -30.07 -3.51
N PHE A 303 -20.81 -30.57 -4.20
CA PHE A 303 -20.89 -31.86 -4.88
C PHE A 303 -21.06 -33.03 -3.91
N ILE A 304 -20.34 -33.04 -2.77
CA ILE A 304 -20.46 -34.07 -1.74
C ILE A 304 -21.89 -34.11 -1.18
N LEU A 305 -22.44 -32.95 -0.80
CA LEU A 305 -23.80 -32.85 -0.25
C LEU A 305 -24.86 -33.22 -1.30
N TYR A 306 -24.73 -32.69 -2.51
CA TYR A 306 -25.65 -32.98 -3.61
C TYR A 306 -25.68 -34.48 -3.92
N LEU A 307 -24.51 -35.10 -3.99
CA LEU A 307 -24.37 -36.50 -4.35
C LEU A 307 -24.88 -37.44 -3.25
N GLY A 308 -24.73 -37.07 -1.97
CA GLY A 308 -25.34 -37.80 -0.85
C GLY A 308 -26.87 -37.78 -0.88
N VAL A 309 -27.47 -36.62 -1.16
CA VAL A 309 -28.94 -36.50 -1.33
C VAL A 309 -29.42 -37.23 -2.58
N LEU A 310 -28.70 -37.09 -3.70
CA LEU A 310 -29.01 -37.76 -4.96
C LEU A 310 -28.95 -39.28 -4.82
N ALA A 311 -27.94 -39.83 -4.14
CA ALA A 311 -27.83 -41.26 -3.87
C ALA A 311 -29.05 -41.78 -3.08
N THR A 312 -29.45 -41.04 -2.05
CA THR A 312 -30.63 -41.36 -1.24
C THR A 312 -31.91 -41.31 -2.09
N ALA A 313 -32.11 -40.24 -2.86
CA ALA A 313 -33.27 -40.09 -3.75
C ALA A 313 -33.35 -41.21 -4.79
N THR A 314 -32.22 -41.58 -5.39
CA THR A 314 -32.13 -42.62 -6.42
C THR A 314 -32.43 -43.99 -5.84
N ALA A 315 -31.85 -44.33 -4.68
CA ALA A 315 -32.09 -45.61 -4.00
C ALA A 315 -33.58 -45.79 -3.65
N LEU A 316 -34.23 -44.74 -3.17
CA LEU A 316 -35.66 -44.77 -2.87
C LEU A 316 -36.53 -44.84 -4.12
N SER A 317 -36.12 -44.18 -5.21
CA SER A 317 -36.82 -44.23 -6.49
C SER A 317 -36.78 -45.63 -7.10
N ILE A 318 -35.66 -46.34 -7.00
CA ILE A 318 -35.56 -47.75 -7.43
C ILE A 318 -36.54 -48.61 -6.64
N ALA A 319 -36.55 -48.49 -5.30
CA ALA A 319 -37.46 -49.25 -4.45
C ALA A 319 -38.95 -48.98 -4.78
N TYR A 320 -39.27 -47.75 -5.19
CA TYR A 320 -40.61 -47.39 -5.64
C TYR A 320 -40.95 -47.95 -7.04
N LEU A 321 -40.01 -47.90 -8.00
CA LEU A 321 -40.20 -48.45 -9.34
C LEU A 321 -40.29 -49.98 -9.36
N ASP A 322 -39.52 -50.66 -8.50
CA ASP A 322 -39.64 -52.11 -8.30
C ASP A 322 -41.06 -52.48 -7.83
N ARG A 323 -41.69 -51.65 -7.00
CA ARG A 323 -43.10 -51.82 -6.58
C ARG A 323 -44.09 -51.63 -7.74
N LEU A 324 -43.75 -50.84 -8.76
CA LEU A 324 -44.59 -50.57 -9.94
C LEU A 324 -44.25 -51.44 -11.16
N ASN A 325 -43.23 -52.30 -11.06
CA ASN A 325 -42.78 -53.22 -12.10
C ASN A 325 -42.34 -52.55 -13.43
N ILE A 326 -41.75 -51.35 -13.36
CA ILE A 326 -41.25 -50.59 -14.52
C ILE A 326 -39.75 -50.87 -14.70
N SER A 327 -39.34 -51.51 -15.79
CA SER A 327 -37.95 -52.01 -15.98
C SER A 327 -36.96 -51.01 -16.59
N LEU A 328 -37.37 -50.21 -17.58
CA LEU A 328 -36.42 -49.44 -18.40
C LEU A 328 -35.72 -48.29 -17.65
N LEU A 329 -36.44 -47.62 -16.75
CA LEU A 329 -35.89 -46.55 -15.90
C LEU A 329 -35.07 -47.13 -14.72
N ASN A 330 -35.31 -48.39 -14.37
CA ASN A 330 -34.69 -49.08 -13.24
C ASN A 330 -33.20 -49.34 -13.49
N ASP A 331 -32.86 -49.83 -14.69
CA ASP A 331 -31.47 -50.15 -15.04
C ASP A 331 -30.57 -48.90 -15.04
N ALA A 332 -31.07 -47.77 -15.59
CA ALA A 332 -30.34 -46.51 -15.57
C ALA A 332 -30.10 -45.97 -14.16
N LEU A 333 -31.11 -46.04 -13.27
CA LEU A 333 -30.98 -45.59 -11.87
C LEU A 333 -30.04 -46.50 -11.07
N ARG A 334 -29.99 -47.80 -11.35
CA ARG A 334 -29.05 -48.74 -10.71
C ARG A 334 -27.60 -48.36 -10.98
N PHE A 335 -27.26 -47.89 -12.19
CA PHE A 335 -25.93 -47.35 -12.48
C PHE A 335 -25.58 -46.15 -11.59
N VAL A 336 -26.54 -45.24 -11.35
CA VAL A 336 -26.34 -44.06 -10.50
C VAL A 336 -26.08 -44.47 -9.04
N VAL A 337 -26.78 -45.47 -8.50
CA VAL A 337 -26.56 -45.97 -7.13
C VAL A 337 -25.20 -46.63 -6.95
N ILE A 338 -24.64 -47.24 -7.99
CA ILE A 338 -23.28 -47.82 -7.94
C ILE A 338 -22.22 -46.72 -8.10
N LEU A 339 -22.42 -45.80 -9.04
CA LEU A 339 -21.46 -44.75 -9.35
C LEU A 339 -21.38 -43.69 -8.25
N ALA A 340 -22.49 -43.38 -7.59
CA ALA A 340 -22.54 -42.34 -6.56
C ALA A 340 -21.57 -42.64 -5.37
N PRO A 341 -21.61 -43.79 -4.68
CA PRO A 341 -20.64 -44.07 -3.61
C PRO A 341 -19.18 -44.03 -4.06
N ILE A 342 -18.87 -44.46 -5.30
CA ILE A 342 -17.52 -44.43 -5.86
C ILE A 342 -17.06 -42.97 -6.04
N THR A 343 -17.88 -42.15 -6.70
CA THR A 343 -17.59 -40.73 -6.90
C THR A 343 -17.51 -39.97 -5.57
N LEU A 344 -18.36 -40.29 -4.60
CA LEU A 344 -18.30 -39.74 -3.24
C LEU A 344 -16.96 -40.06 -2.57
N SER A 345 -16.52 -41.33 -2.59
CA SER A 345 -15.23 -41.73 -2.04
C SER A 345 -14.06 -41.01 -2.71
N VAL A 346 -14.09 -40.84 -4.03
CA VAL A 346 -13.07 -40.09 -4.78
C VAL A 346 -13.09 -38.61 -4.40
N LEU A 347 -14.25 -37.97 -4.33
CA LEU A 347 -14.38 -36.56 -3.95
C LEU A 347 -13.88 -36.30 -2.52
N ILE A 348 -14.19 -37.18 -1.56
CA ILE A 348 -13.69 -37.11 -0.19
C ILE A 348 -12.16 -37.27 -0.17
N ALA A 349 -11.62 -38.25 -0.92
CA ALA A 349 -10.17 -38.44 -1.02
C ALA A 349 -9.46 -37.22 -1.62
N VAL A 350 -10.03 -36.60 -2.66
CA VAL A 350 -9.54 -35.35 -3.25
C VAL A 350 -9.61 -34.19 -2.24
N ALA A 351 -10.73 -34.03 -1.53
CA ALA A 351 -10.90 -32.99 -0.53
C ALA A 351 -9.88 -33.13 0.61
N SER A 352 -9.62 -34.35 1.07
CA SER A 352 -8.62 -34.66 2.09
C SER A 352 -7.19 -34.42 1.59
N LYS A 353 -6.83 -34.95 0.42
CA LYS A 353 -5.46 -34.86 -0.13
C LYS A 353 -5.03 -33.44 -0.47
N PHE A 354 -5.90 -32.67 -1.14
CA PHE A 354 -5.55 -31.32 -1.60
C PHE A 354 -5.82 -30.24 -0.56
N ASN A 355 -6.64 -30.54 0.44
CA ASN A 355 -6.98 -29.67 1.56
C ASN A 355 -7.26 -28.20 1.16
N PRO A 356 -8.17 -27.94 0.21
CA PRO A 356 -8.43 -26.58 -0.26
C PRO A 356 -9.04 -25.68 0.82
N GLY A 357 -9.76 -26.24 1.80
CA GLY A 357 -10.37 -25.48 2.89
C GLY A 357 -9.36 -24.81 3.81
N SER A 358 -8.34 -25.56 4.27
CA SER A 358 -7.29 -25.00 5.15
C SER A 358 -6.48 -23.94 4.41
N LYS A 359 -6.12 -24.21 3.15
CA LYS A 359 -5.35 -23.29 2.31
C LYS A 359 -6.09 -21.97 2.08
N TYR A 360 -7.39 -22.04 1.78
CA TYR A 360 -8.26 -20.88 1.67
C TYR A 360 -8.21 -20.00 2.93
N ILE A 361 -8.44 -20.59 4.12
CA ILE A 361 -8.49 -19.84 5.38
C ILE A 361 -7.15 -19.17 5.68
N LEU A 362 -6.04 -19.90 5.53
CA LEU A 362 -4.71 -19.40 5.81
C LEU A 362 -4.27 -18.29 4.84
N LEU A 363 -4.52 -18.47 3.54
CA LEU A 363 -4.23 -17.44 2.53
C LEU A 363 -5.08 -16.19 2.76
N ARG A 364 -6.37 -16.36 3.10
CA ARG A 364 -7.25 -15.23 3.41
C ARG A 364 -6.77 -14.47 4.64
N ALA A 365 -6.34 -15.19 5.67
CA ALA A 365 -5.83 -14.59 6.90
C ALA A 365 -4.55 -13.79 6.63
N ALA A 366 -3.61 -14.36 5.87
CA ALA A 366 -2.37 -13.69 5.48
C ALA A 366 -2.64 -12.45 4.61
N ALA A 367 -3.59 -12.52 3.68
CA ALA A 367 -3.99 -11.37 2.87
C ALA A 367 -4.54 -10.23 3.75
N GLU A 368 -5.48 -10.51 4.66
CA GLU A 368 -6.02 -9.45 5.53
C GLU A 368 -4.97 -8.88 6.49
N ALA A 369 -4.03 -9.69 6.98
CA ALA A 369 -2.91 -9.20 7.80
C ALA A 369 -1.99 -8.24 7.01
N VAL A 370 -1.56 -8.61 5.79
CA VAL A 370 -0.75 -7.73 4.92
C VAL A 370 -1.52 -6.46 4.56
N LYS A 371 -2.82 -6.57 4.31
CA LYS A 371 -3.67 -5.41 4.03
C LYS A 371 -3.73 -4.44 5.21
N GLY A 372 -3.89 -4.93 6.44
CA GLY A 372 -3.86 -4.08 7.63
C GLY A 372 -2.53 -3.34 7.79
N GLU A 373 -1.41 -4.02 7.50
CA GLU A 373 -0.08 -3.41 7.51
C GLU A 373 0.07 -2.31 6.47
N ILE A 374 -0.44 -2.50 5.25
CA ILE A 374 -0.45 -1.48 4.20
C ILE A 374 -1.20 -0.22 4.67
N TYR A 375 -2.39 -0.36 5.23
CA TYR A 375 -3.19 0.79 5.67
C TYR A 375 -2.58 1.50 6.89
N ALA A 376 -2.02 0.76 7.84
CA ALA A 376 -1.30 1.33 8.97
C ALA A 376 -0.04 2.08 8.54
N TYR A 377 0.72 1.54 7.57
CA TYR A 377 1.88 2.19 6.96
C TYR A 377 1.47 3.49 6.25
N ARG A 378 0.45 3.43 5.39
CA ARG A 378 -0.01 4.60 4.63
C ARG A 378 -0.58 5.69 5.53
N ALA A 379 -1.20 5.35 6.64
CA ALA A 379 -1.68 6.32 7.63
C ALA A 379 -0.59 6.83 8.58
N ARG A 380 0.66 6.32 8.47
CA ARG A 380 1.80 6.62 9.35
C ARG A 380 1.41 6.52 10.83
N ALA A 381 0.68 5.46 11.19
CA ALA A 381 0.11 5.30 12.52
C ALA A 381 0.46 3.94 13.13
N ALA A 382 0.17 3.80 14.42
CA ALA A 382 0.53 2.65 15.24
C ALA A 382 2.04 2.40 15.22
N GLN A 383 2.49 1.26 14.67
CA GLN A 383 3.92 0.92 14.59
C GLN A 383 4.68 1.72 13.52
N TYR A 384 3.98 2.55 12.74
CA TYR A 384 4.54 3.43 11.71
C TYR A 384 4.48 4.92 12.10
N GLY A 385 3.93 5.28 13.26
CA GLY A 385 3.96 6.65 13.78
C GLY A 385 5.34 6.99 14.31
N GLU A 386 5.63 6.53 15.53
CA GLU A 386 6.95 6.60 16.16
C GLU A 386 7.72 5.28 15.98
N LEU A 387 8.85 5.34 15.27
CA LEU A 387 9.69 4.18 15.02
C LEU A 387 10.48 3.81 16.29
N LYS A 388 10.21 2.62 16.84
CA LYS A 388 10.82 2.13 18.09
C LYS A 388 12.29 1.74 17.95
N THR A 389 12.76 1.52 16.72
CA THR A 389 14.11 1.04 16.43
C THR A 389 14.93 2.18 15.83
N PRO A 390 16.04 2.60 16.46
CA PRO A 390 16.92 3.63 15.93
C PRO A 390 17.45 3.24 14.53
N GLY A 391 17.31 4.14 13.55
CA GLY A 391 17.77 3.92 12.17
C GLY A 391 16.88 3.03 11.31
N ALA A 392 15.77 2.49 11.84
CA ALA A 392 14.79 1.79 11.01
C ALA A 392 13.94 2.79 10.22
N THR A 393 13.62 2.48 8.97
CA THR A 393 12.63 3.23 8.18
C THR A 393 11.26 2.56 8.24
N ARG A 394 10.19 3.28 7.90
CA ARG A 394 8.83 2.72 7.86
C ARG A 394 8.72 1.60 6.85
N GLU A 395 9.46 1.70 5.74
CA GLU A 395 9.55 0.71 4.67
C GLU A 395 10.23 -0.57 5.16
N MET A 396 11.30 -0.45 5.97
CA MET A 396 11.94 -1.61 6.59
C MET A 396 10.99 -2.33 7.55
N VAL A 397 10.22 -1.58 8.33
CA VAL A 397 9.19 -2.17 9.22
C VAL A 397 8.11 -2.86 8.39
N LEU A 398 7.65 -2.23 7.30
CA LEU A 398 6.62 -2.79 6.41
C LEU A 398 7.11 -4.09 5.78
N GLU A 399 8.32 -4.12 5.21
CA GLU A 399 8.87 -5.35 4.63
C GLU A 399 9.06 -6.42 5.69
N GLN A 400 9.59 -6.08 6.87
CA GLN A 400 9.77 -7.03 7.96
C GLN A 400 8.43 -7.69 8.37
N LYS A 401 7.35 -6.90 8.46
CA LYS A 401 6.01 -7.38 8.81
C LYS A 401 5.40 -8.22 7.69
N SER A 402 5.47 -7.72 6.45
CA SER A 402 5.03 -8.42 5.25
C SER A 402 5.76 -9.76 5.05
N GLU A 403 7.07 -9.78 5.31
CA GLU A 403 7.90 -10.99 5.27
C GLU A 403 7.54 -11.96 6.39
N LEU A 404 7.32 -11.48 7.62
CA LEU A 404 6.92 -12.32 8.73
C LEU A 404 5.62 -13.08 8.40
N VAL A 405 4.62 -12.38 7.86
CA VAL A 405 3.34 -13.00 7.44
C VAL A 405 3.57 -14.05 6.35
N ALA A 406 4.39 -13.75 5.34
CA ALA A 406 4.72 -14.69 4.27
C ALA A 406 5.46 -15.94 4.80
N ARG A 407 6.46 -15.76 5.67
CA ARG A 407 7.22 -16.85 6.28
C ARG A 407 6.31 -17.75 7.11
N GLN A 408 5.43 -17.17 7.94
CA GLN A 408 4.45 -17.91 8.73
C GLN A 408 3.49 -18.70 7.82
N LEU A 409 3.01 -18.10 6.73
CA LEU A 409 2.17 -18.79 5.76
C LEU A 409 2.89 -19.99 5.12
N MET A 410 4.16 -19.84 4.77
CA MET A 410 4.98 -20.91 4.18
C MET A 410 5.38 -22.02 5.17
N GLN A 411 5.14 -21.83 6.46
CA GLN A 411 5.28 -22.90 7.46
C GLN A 411 4.04 -23.80 7.56
N THR A 412 2.98 -23.50 6.79
CA THR A 412 1.71 -24.25 6.78
C THR A 412 1.57 -25.14 5.53
N ASP A 413 0.46 -25.87 5.44
CA ASP A 413 0.04 -26.67 4.27
C ASP A 413 -0.01 -25.89 2.94
N VAL A 414 0.01 -24.55 2.98
CA VAL A 414 0.04 -23.71 1.78
C VAL A 414 1.32 -23.93 0.97
N LYS A 415 2.45 -24.25 1.61
CA LYS A 415 3.74 -24.52 0.95
C LYS A 415 3.70 -25.64 -0.08
N ASP A 416 2.77 -26.59 0.09
CA ASP A 416 2.61 -27.74 -0.79
C ASP A 416 1.76 -27.40 -2.04
N SER A 417 1.51 -26.10 -2.29
CA SER A 417 0.69 -25.62 -3.40
C SER A 417 1.46 -24.60 -4.22
N ALA A 418 1.35 -24.69 -5.55
CA ALA A 418 1.78 -23.62 -6.42
C ALA A 418 0.89 -22.39 -6.18
N LEU A 419 1.50 -21.28 -5.74
CA LEU A 419 0.84 -19.98 -5.71
C LEU A 419 0.84 -19.41 -7.12
N LEU A 420 -0.34 -19.12 -7.64
CA LEU A 420 -0.47 -18.41 -8.90
C LEU A 420 -0.22 -16.93 -8.66
N GLU A 421 0.71 -16.35 -9.41
CA GLU A 421 0.99 -14.93 -9.34
C GLU A 421 -0.20 -14.09 -9.82
N TYR A 422 -0.47 -13.00 -9.12
CA TYR A 422 -1.51 -12.06 -9.51
C TYR A 422 -1.00 -11.13 -10.62
N THR A 423 -1.68 -11.08 -11.77
CA THR A 423 -1.27 -10.26 -12.93
C THR A 423 -2.20 -9.08 -13.20
N GLY A 424 -3.07 -8.72 -12.25
CA GLY A 424 -4.00 -7.60 -12.40
C GLY A 424 -3.40 -6.26 -11.95
N PRO A 425 -4.19 -5.18 -12.00
CA PRO A 425 -3.73 -3.86 -11.55
C PRO A 425 -3.43 -3.84 -10.05
N ILE A 426 -2.44 -3.04 -9.67
CA ILE A 426 -2.03 -2.81 -8.29
C ILE A 426 -2.28 -1.34 -7.93
N PRO A 427 -3.01 -1.04 -6.84
CA PRO A 427 -3.69 -1.97 -5.94
C PRO A 427 -4.86 -2.69 -6.63
N PRO A 428 -5.20 -3.92 -6.22
CA PRO A 428 -6.35 -4.62 -6.75
C PRO A 428 -7.66 -3.90 -6.39
N ALA A 429 -8.64 -3.94 -7.29
CA ALA A 429 -9.94 -3.29 -7.07
C ALA A 429 -10.63 -3.83 -5.81
N MET A 430 -10.81 -2.94 -4.84
CA MET A 430 -11.46 -3.24 -3.57
C MET A 430 -12.98 -3.24 -3.77
N ALA A 431 -13.62 -4.40 -3.62
CA ALA A 431 -15.01 -4.62 -4.02
C ALA A 431 -16.08 -3.76 -3.30
N ALA A 432 -15.73 -3.02 -2.25
CA ALA A 432 -16.62 -2.15 -1.48
C ALA A 432 -16.16 -0.67 -1.43
N ALA A 433 -15.10 -0.32 -2.19
CA ALA A 433 -14.58 1.04 -2.24
C ALA A 433 -15.49 1.92 -3.10
N GLU A 434 -16.11 2.92 -2.45
CA GLU A 434 -16.88 3.98 -3.13
C GLU A 434 -15.98 5.16 -3.54
N ALA A 435 -14.87 5.34 -2.82
CA ALA A 435 -13.96 6.45 -3.02
C ALA A 435 -12.71 5.99 -3.81
N PRO A 436 -12.24 6.79 -4.78
CA PRO A 436 -11.07 6.45 -5.59
C PRO A 436 -9.79 6.48 -4.76
N ASP A 437 -9.21 5.33 -4.45
CA ASP A 437 -7.96 5.20 -3.69
C ASP A 437 -6.83 4.76 -4.63
N ASP A 438 -5.73 5.51 -4.64
CA ASP A 438 -4.55 5.15 -5.45
C ASP A 438 -3.77 3.98 -4.86
N GLY A 439 -3.96 3.68 -3.58
CA GLY A 439 -3.25 2.63 -2.85
C GLY A 439 -1.85 3.01 -2.38
N PHE A 440 -1.30 4.16 -2.77
CA PHE A 440 0.11 4.50 -2.55
C PHE A 440 0.32 5.74 -1.70
N SER A 441 -0.56 6.73 -1.84
CA SER A 441 -0.41 8.00 -1.14
C SER A 441 -0.62 7.84 0.37
N PHE A 442 -0.02 8.78 1.10
CA PHE A 442 -0.29 8.99 2.52
C PHE A 442 -1.79 9.17 2.77
N LEU A 443 -2.28 8.54 3.83
CA LEU A 443 -3.68 8.63 4.24
C LEU A 443 -3.80 9.56 5.45
N SER A 444 -4.40 10.73 5.25
CA SER A 444 -4.88 11.53 6.39
C SER A 444 -5.94 10.76 7.18
N PRO A 445 -6.20 11.11 8.45
CA PRO A 445 -7.23 10.45 9.25
C PRO A 445 -8.61 10.45 8.58
N GLU A 446 -9.00 11.54 7.93
CA GLU A 446 -10.27 11.68 7.22
C GLU A 446 -10.31 10.74 6.02
N ARG A 447 -9.21 10.70 5.25
CA ARG A 447 -9.12 9.82 4.08
C ARG A 447 -9.13 8.36 4.50
N TYR A 448 -8.41 8.01 5.57
CA TYR A 448 -8.42 6.67 6.16
C TYR A 448 -9.83 6.24 6.57
N ILE A 449 -10.60 7.14 7.19
CA ILE A 449 -12.00 6.85 7.56
C ILE A 449 -12.84 6.54 6.32
N GLU A 450 -12.65 7.27 5.24
CA GLU A 450 -13.43 7.09 4.02
C GLU A 450 -13.06 5.79 3.27
N VAL A 451 -11.76 5.54 3.06
CA VAL A 451 -11.28 4.45 2.21
C VAL A 451 -11.10 3.12 2.95
N ARG A 452 -10.88 3.14 4.27
CA ARG A 452 -10.60 1.94 5.07
C ARG A 452 -11.70 1.64 6.09
N LEU A 453 -11.97 2.53 7.03
CA LEU A 453 -12.96 2.28 8.09
C LEU A 453 -14.38 2.17 7.51
N GLY A 454 -14.78 3.15 6.70
CA GLY A 454 -16.09 3.21 6.05
C GLY A 454 -16.30 2.06 5.08
N ASP A 455 -15.27 1.66 4.33
CA ASP A 455 -15.28 0.46 3.49
C ASP A 455 -15.60 -0.81 4.29
N GLN A 456 -14.95 -1.01 5.45
CA GLN A 456 -15.20 -2.16 6.30
C GLN A 456 -16.60 -2.13 6.94
N ILE A 457 -17.07 -0.96 7.37
CA ILE A 457 -18.45 -0.79 7.87
C ILE A 457 -19.47 -1.20 6.79
N ARG A 458 -19.31 -0.73 5.54
CA ARG A 458 -20.18 -1.12 4.42
C ARG A 458 -20.08 -2.61 4.13
N PHE A 459 -18.87 -3.16 4.09
CA PHE A 459 -18.62 -4.58 3.86
C PHE A 459 -19.38 -5.44 4.89
N HIS A 460 -19.20 -5.18 6.18
CA HIS A 460 -19.86 -5.95 7.24
C HIS A 460 -21.38 -5.80 7.21
N ARG A 461 -21.90 -4.57 7.04
CA ARG A 461 -23.35 -4.32 6.91
C ARG A 461 -23.97 -5.13 5.77
N ASN A 462 -23.33 -5.14 4.59
CA ASN A 462 -23.78 -5.91 3.44
C ASN A 462 -23.66 -7.42 3.66
N ARG A 463 -22.58 -7.87 4.33
CA ARG A 463 -22.34 -9.28 4.64
C ARG A 463 -23.38 -9.83 5.61
N ILE A 464 -23.72 -9.10 6.66
CA ILE A 464 -24.74 -9.45 7.67
C ILE A 464 -26.07 -9.77 6.97
N GLY A 465 -26.58 -8.86 6.14
CA GLY A 465 -27.86 -9.06 5.45
C GLY A 465 -27.88 -10.24 4.46
N ARG A 466 -26.71 -10.65 3.94
CA ARG A 466 -26.59 -11.88 3.12
C ARG A 466 -26.59 -13.13 3.98
N LEU A 467 -25.78 -13.17 5.04
CA LEU A 467 -25.67 -14.30 5.96
C LEU A 467 -27.00 -14.58 6.69
N ASP A 468 -27.68 -13.53 7.13
CA ASP A 468 -28.98 -13.61 7.81
C ASP A 468 -30.06 -14.21 6.88
N ARG A 469 -30.09 -13.80 5.60
CA ARG A 469 -30.96 -14.44 4.59
C ARG A 469 -30.60 -15.89 4.33
N GLN A 470 -29.32 -16.23 4.28
CA GLN A 470 -28.87 -17.62 4.09
C GLN A 470 -29.27 -18.49 5.28
N LEU A 471 -29.04 -18.02 6.50
CA LEU A 471 -29.39 -18.70 7.74
C LEU A 471 -30.89 -18.96 7.81
N ARG A 472 -31.72 -17.92 7.64
CA ARG A 472 -33.18 -18.07 7.68
C ARG A 472 -33.69 -19.02 6.61
N ARG A 473 -33.20 -18.93 5.37
CA ARG A 473 -33.63 -19.83 4.29
C ARG A 473 -33.29 -21.29 4.59
N ALA A 474 -32.09 -21.57 5.10
CA ALA A 474 -31.68 -22.92 5.46
C ALA A 474 -32.46 -23.46 6.68
N GLN A 475 -32.69 -22.64 7.71
CA GLN A 475 -33.51 -23.02 8.87
C GLN A 475 -34.96 -23.33 8.49
N TRP A 476 -35.58 -22.48 7.66
CA TRP A 476 -36.93 -22.74 7.15
C TRP A 476 -36.98 -24.02 6.30
N ALA A 477 -35.95 -24.30 5.49
CA ALA A 477 -35.86 -25.56 4.76
C ALA A 477 -35.75 -26.76 5.72
N ILE A 478 -34.94 -26.67 6.78
CA ILE A 478 -34.81 -27.72 7.80
C ILE A 478 -36.16 -27.99 8.47
N TYR A 479 -36.88 -26.95 8.90
CA TYR A 479 -38.20 -27.12 9.52
C TYR A 479 -39.24 -27.67 8.55
N LEU A 480 -39.23 -27.21 7.29
CA LEU A 480 -40.11 -27.70 6.24
C LEU A 480 -39.89 -29.20 5.98
N PHE A 481 -38.65 -29.62 5.74
CA PHE A 481 -38.33 -31.02 5.45
C PHE A 481 -38.49 -31.93 6.69
N GLY A 482 -38.19 -31.42 7.88
CA GLY A 482 -38.47 -32.11 9.13
C GLY A 482 -39.97 -32.38 9.31
N GLY A 483 -40.81 -31.35 9.12
CA GLY A 483 -42.26 -31.47 9.17
C GLY A 483 -42.84 -32.38 8.09
N LEU A 484 -42.31 -32.30 6.86
CA LEU A 484 -42.68 -33.21 5.76
C LEU A 484 -42.33 -34.66 6.09
N GLY A 485 -41.20 -34.92 6.75
CA GLY A 485 -40.84 -36.26 7.23
C GLY A 485 -41.89 -36.83 8.20
N THR A 486 -42.32 -36.02 9.17
CA THR A 486 -43.39 -36.42 10.11
C THR A 486 -44.72 -36.64 9.41
N LEU A 487 -45.09 -35.78 8.46
CA LEU A 487 -46.32 -35.92 7.69
C LEU A 487 -46.31 -37.21 6.86
N LEU A 488 -45.21 -37.51 6.16
CA LEU A 488 -45.04 -38.73 5.35
C LEU A 488 -45.20 -40.00 6.20
N ALA A 489 -44.69 -40.00 7.43
CA ALA A 489 -44.91 -41.08 8.39
C ALA A 489 -46.40 -41.25 8.72
N ALA A 490 -47.11 -40.15 8.99
CA ALA A 490 -48.53 -40.18 9.34
C ALA A 490 -49.41 -40.74 8.19
N ILE A 491 -49.08 -40.43 6.94
CA ILE A 491 -49.83 -40.92 5.76
C ILE A 491 -49.36 -42.28 5.24
N LYS A 492 -48.49 -42.98 5.98
CA LYS A 492 -47.91 -44.30 5.63
C LYS A 492 -47.07 -44.32 4.34
N TYR A 493 -46.52 -43.16 3.94
CA TYR A 493 -45.54 -43.06 2.84
C TYR A 493 -44.10 -43.14 3.38
N GLU A 494 -43.83 -44.18 4.16
CA GLU A 494 -42.60 -44.32 4.95
C GLU A 494 -41.31 -44.34 4.10
N LEU A 495 -41.41 -44.80 2.84
CA LEU A 495 -40.29 -44.88 1.91
C LEU A 495 -39.55 -43.54 1.73
N TRP A 496 -40.28 -42.42 1.72
CA TRP A 496 -39.70 -41.11 1.41
C TRP A 496 -39.14 -40.35 2.62
N ILE A 497 -39.29 -40.88 3.85
CA ILE A 497 -38.79 -40.24 5.08
C ILE A 497 -37.27 -40.13 5.07
N ALA A 498 -36.57 -41.10 4.49
CA ALA A 498 -35.11 -41.06 4.38
C ALA A 498 -34.63 -39.89 3.48
N LEU A 499 -35.40 -39.54 2.44
CA LEU A 499 -35.08 -38.39 1.58
C LEU A 499 -35.19 -37.07 2.35
N THR A 500 -36.28 -36.86 3.08
CA THR A 500 -36.46 -35.62 3.86
C THR A 500 -35.44 -35.50 4.98
N THR A 501 -35.10 -36.61 5.64
CA THR A 501 -34.01 -36.66 6.63
C THR A 501 -32.65 -36.32 6.02
N SER A 502 -32.35 -36.82 4.81
CA SER A 502 -31.10 -36.50 4.11
C SER A 502 -31.00 -35.02 3.74
N LEU A 503 -32.12 -34.39 3.35
CA LEU A 503 -32.19 -32.96 3.06
C LEU A 503 -31.97 -32.12 4.31
N VAL A 504 -32.62 -32.48 5.43
CA VAL A 504 -32.38 -31.84 6.74
C VAL A 504 -30.90 -31.92 7.11
N GLY A 505 -30.29 -33.11 6.99
CA GLY A 505 -28.86 -33.32 7.19
C GLY A 505 -27.99 -32.43 6.30
N ALA A 506 -28.30 -32.36 5.00
CA ALA A 506 -27.53 -31.54 4.05
C ALA A 506 -27.56 -30.04 4.37
N PHE A 507 -28.74 -29.49 4.71
CA PHE A 507 -28.85 -28.08 5.12
C PHE A 507 -28.16 -27.82 6.47
N THR A 508 -28.22 -28.79 7.40
CA THR A 508 -27.57 -28.68 8.71
C THR A 508 -26.06 -28.68 8.56
N SER A 509 -25.50 -29.62 7.79
CA SER A 509 -24.08 -29.66 7.46
C SER A 509 -23.65 -28.39 6.74
N PHE A 510 -24.47 -27.86 5.82
CA PHE A 510 -24.22 -26.59 5.14
C PHE A 510 -24.03 -25.43 6.12
N LEU A 511 -24.93 -25.27 7.09
CA LEU A 511 -24.83 -24.22 8.10
C LEU A 511 -23.62 -24.42 9.02
N GLN A 512 -23.32 -25.66 9.40
CA GLN A 512 -22.22 -26.01 10.28
C GLN A 512 -20.86 -25.77 9.62
N TYR A 513 -20.59 -26.29 8.43
CA TYR A 513 -19.24 -26.15 7.85
C TYR A 513 -18.95 -24.70 7.42
N GLN A 514 -19.97 -23.91 7.05
CA GLN A 514 -19.81 -22.50 6.73
C GLN A 514 -19.76 -21.60 7.96
N GLN A 515 -20.07 -22.13 9.15
CA GLN A 515 -20.13 -21.39 10.40
C GLN A 515 -20.98 -20.12 10.26
N VAL A 516 -22.16 -20.23 9.62
CA VAL A 516 -22.99 -19.07 9.25
C VAL A 516 -23.42 -18.27 10.47
N GLU A 517 -23.88 -18.93 11.54
CA GLU A 517 -24.33 -18.29 12.77
C GLU A 517 -23.20 -17.56 13.50
N PHE A 518 -22.07 -18.23 13.68
CA PHE A 518 -20.87 -17.64 14.27
C PHE A 518 -20.39 -16.43 13.45
N THR A 519 -20.30 -16.59 12.12
CA THR A 519 -19.85 -15.53 11.23
C THR A 519 -20.80 -14.33 11.28
N LEU A 520 -22.11 -14.57 11.27
CA LEU A 520 -23.13 -13.51 11.40
C LEU A 520 -22.98 -12.75 12.72
N SER A 521 -22.92 -13.47 13.84
CA SER A 521 -22.76 -12.87 15.17
C SER A 521 -21.47 -12.06 15.27
N ARG A 522 -20.35 -12.60 14.80
CA ARG A 522 -19.06 -11.92 14.82
C ARG A 522 -19.05 -10.66 13.94
N ASN A 523 -19.68 -10.71 12.77
CA ASN A 523 -19.82 -9.51 11.92
C ASN A 523 -20.65 -8.41 12.60
N ASN A 524 -21.69 -8.75 13.37
CA ASN A 524 -22.46 -7.76 14.14
C ASN A 524 -21.61 -7.09 15.23
N GLN A 525 -20.81 -7.87 15.97
CA GLN A 525 -19.87 -7.34 16.97
C GLN A 525 -18.86 -6.38 16.33
N THR A 526 -18.17 -6.83 15.28
CA THR A 526 -17.18 -6.02 14.55
C THR A 526 -17.82 -4.75 13.98
N LEU A 527 -19.00 -4.83 13.36
CA LEU A 527 -19.70 -3.66 12.85
C LEU A 527 -19.98 -2.65 13.98
N THR A 528 -20.37 -3.13 15.16
CA THR A 528 -20.67 -2.28 16.32
C THR A 528 -19.41 -1.58 16.81
N GLU A 529 -18.29 -2.30 16.91
CA GLU A 529 -17.00 -1.74 17.31
C GLU A 529 -16.47 -0.69 16.32
N LEU A 530 -16.53 -0.97 15.01
CA LEU A 530 -16.11 -0.02 13.97
C LEU A 530 -16.98 1.25 13.95
N VAL A 531 -18.29 1.11 14.12
CA VAL A 531 -19.22 2.25 14.21
C VAL A 531 -18.96 3.06 15.48
N ASN A 532 -18.69 2.41 16.61
CA ASN A 532 -18.33 3.09 17.85
C ASN A 532 -17.00 3.86 17.71
N LEU A 533 -16.01 3.30 17.01
CA LEU A 533 -14.75 4.00 16.69
C LEU A 533 -15.00 5.23 15.82
N GLN A 534 -15.82 5.10 14.78
CA GLN A 534 -16.20 6.23 13.92
C GLN A 534 -16.94 7.33 14.71
N ALA A 535 -17.87 6.93 15.59
CA ALA A 535 -18.61 7.86 16.43
C ALA A 535 -17.70 8.57 17.45
N TRP A 536 -16.77 7.84 18.08
CA TRP A 536 -15.77 8.41 18.98
C TRP A 536 -14.90 9.45 18.25
N TRP A 537 -14.39 9.13 17.06
CA TRP A 537 -13.59 10.07 16.27
C TRP A 537 -14.36 11.34 15.92
N SER A 538 -15.63 11.18 15.52
CA SER A 538 -16.50 12.30 15.15
C SER A 538 -16.86 13.20 16.33
N ALA A 539 -16.70 12.72 17.56
CA ALA A 539 -16.95 13.49 18.78
C ALA A 539 -15.75 14.33 19.24
N LEU A 540 -14.54 14.06 18.71
CA LEU A 540 -13.34 14.83 19.03
C LEU A 540 -13.37 16.20 18.34
N THR A 541 -12.76 17.20 18.98
CA THR A 541 -12.52 18.50 18.34
C THR A 541 -11.41 18.40 17.28
N THR A 542 -11.32 19.36 16.36
CA THR A 542 -10.26 19.39 15.34
C THR A 542 -8.85 19.39 15.95
N GLU A 543 -8.66 20.05 17.09
CA GLU A 543 -7.38 20.03 17.83
C GLU A 543 -7.06 18.64 18.40
N GLU A 544 -8.07 17.94 18.92
CA GLU A 544 -7.91 16.57 19.41
C GLU A 544 -7.67 15.57 18.28
N GLN A 545 -8.32 15.75 17.13
CA GLN A 545 -8.11 14.92 15.94
C GLN A 545 -6.70 15.05 15.37
N ALA A 546 -6.06 16.21 15.53
CA ALA A 546 -4.68 16.44 15.12
C ALA A 546 -3.64 15.76 16.04
N LYS A 547 -4.03 15.29 17.25
CA LYS A 547 -3.10 14.67 18.19
C LYS A 547 -2.64 13.29 17.67
N PRO A 548 -1.32 13.03 17.61
CA PRO A 548 -0.78 11.74 17.18
C PRO A 548 -1.36 10.55 17.95
N GLU A 549 -1.60 10.68 19.27
CA GLU A 549 -2.15 9.58 20.07
C GLU A 549 -3.57 9.19 19.63
N ASN A 550 -4.36 10.16 19.19
CA ASN A 550 -5.71 9.91 18.72
C ASN A 550 -5.71 9.30 17.31
N ILE A 551 -4.80 9.73 16.44
CA ILE A 551 -4.60 9.13 15.09
C ILE A 551 -4.15 7.67 15.25
N ASP A 552 -3.18 7.42 16.12
CA ASP A 552 -2.71 6.07 16.44
C ASP A 552 -3.83 5.21 17.04
N ARG A 553 -4.68 5.79 17.89
CA ARG A 553 -5.84 5.10 18.43
C ARG A 553 -6.86 4.78 17.35
N LEU A 554 -7.16 5.70 16.43
CA LEU A 554 -8.09 5.48 15.32
C LEU A 554 -7.63 4.33 14.43
N VAL A 555 -6.42 4.42 13.89
CA VAL A 555 -5.88 3.45 12.95
C VAL A 555 -5.58 2.13 13.67
N GLY A 556 -4.86 2.20 14.79
CA GLY A 556 -4.47 1.04 15.57
C GLY A 556 -5.64 0.25 16.14
N SER A 557 -6.71 0.92 16.61
CA SER A 557 -7.90 0.21 17.09
C SER A 557 -8.71 -0.37 15.93
N THR A 558 -8.80 0.34 14.80
CA THR A 558 -9.49 -0.19 13.60
C THR A 558 -8.82 -1.46 13.10
N GLU A 559 -7.50 -1.43 12.88
CA GLU A 559 -6.78 -2.60 12.38
C GLU A 559 -6.75 -3.74 13.41
N ARG A 560 -6.69 -3.44 14.71
CA ARG A 560 -6.81 -4.46 15.77
C ARG A 560 -8.16 -5.16 15.76
N VAL A 561 -9.27 -4.41 15.67
CA VAL A 561 -10.62 -4.98 15.60
C VAL A 561 -10.76 -5.93 14.41
N LEU A 562 -10.19 -5.55 13.25
CA LEU A 562 -10.21 -6.37 12.05
C LEU A 562 -9.32 -7.62 12.18
N ASP A 563 -8.14 -7.49 12.80
CA ASP A 563 -7.24 -8.62 13.05
C ASP A 563 -7.84 -9.62 14.06
N GLU A 564 -8.42 -9.14 15.17
CA GLU A 564 -9.10 -9.98 16.17
C GLU A 564 -10.31 -10.71 15.58
N GLN A 565 -11.07 -10.04 14.69
CA GLN A 565 -12.16 -10.66 13.94
C GLN A 565 -11.65 -11.77 13.04
N ASN A 566 -10.59 -11.50 12.29
CA ASN A 566 -9.98 -12.45 11.37
C ASN A 566 -9.41 -13.67 12.11
N ALA A 567 -8.64 -13.46 13.19
CA ALA A 567 -8.07 -14.53 14.01
C ALA A 567 -9.14 -15.45 14.60
N ALA A 568 -10.22 -14.88 15.14
CA ALA A 568 -11.33 -15.66 15.70
C ALA A 568 -12.08 -16.45 14.61
N TRP A 569 -12.27 -15.85 13.43
CA TRP A 569 -12.87 -16.55 12.29
C TRP A 569 -11.99 -17.70 11.80
N VAL A 570 -10.67 -17.49 11.69
CA VAL A 570 -9.69 -18.52 11.32
C VAL A 570 -9.73 -19.68 12.30
N GLY A 571 -9.69 -19.40 13.61
CA GLY A 571 -9.77 -20.43 14.65
C GLY A 571 -11.03 -21.28 14.51
N ARG A 572 -12.20 -20.62 14.48
CA ARG A 572 -13.49 -21.33 14.38
C ARG A 572 -13.63 -22.14 13.09
N MET A 573 -13.17 -21.61 11.96
CA MET A 573 -13.23 -22.32 10.69
C MET A 573 -12.26 -23.50 10.64
N ARG A 574 -11.09 -23.41 11.28
CA ARG A 574 -10.17 -24.55 11.41
C ARG A 574 -10.79 -25.68 12.22
N ASP A 575 -11.42 -25.35 13.34
CA ASP A 575 -12.13 -26.33 14.18
C ASP A 575 -13.26 -27.01 13.38
N ALA A 576 -14.07 -26.21 12.67
CA ALA A 576 -15.14 -26.71 11.82
C ALA A 576 -14.64 -27.62 10.70
N LEU A 577 -13.50 -27.30 10.08
CA LEU A 577 -12.88 -28.16 9.07
C LEU A 577 -12.33 -29.45 9.66
N ALA A 578 -11.76 -29.41 10.86
CA ALA A 578 -11.28 -30.61 11.55
C ALA A 578 -12.45 -31.56 11.87
N GLU A 579 -13.55 -31.01 12.39
CA GLU A 579 -14.77 -31.77 12.66
C GLU A 579 -15.37 -32.37 11.38
N LEU A 580 -15.45 -31.58 10.31
CA LEU A 580 -15.92 -32.06 9.00
C LEU A 580 -15.07 -33.21 8.46
N ARG A 581 -13.73 -33.14 8.57
CA ARG A 581 -12.84 -34.22 8.14
C ARG A 581 -13.04 -35.48 8.96
N ALA A 582 -13.11 -35.35 10.29
CA ALA A 582 -13.36 -36.48 11.18
C ALA A 582 -14.68 -37.17 10.85
N GLN A 583 -15.72 -36.40 10.48
CA GLN A 583 -16.98 -36.95 10.01
C GLN A 583 -16.83 -37.68 8.67
N GLN A 584 -16.16 -37.07 7.70
CA GLN A 584 -15.94 -37.68 6.37
C GLN A 584 -15.11 -38.96 6.43
N GLU A 585 -14.12 -39.05 7.33
CA GLU A 585 -13.33 -40.27 7.56
C GLU A 585 -14.19 -41.38 8.14
N ARG A 586 -15.01 -41.09 9.15
CA ARG A 586 -15.97 -42.07 9.71
C ARG A 586 -16.95 -42.57 8.65
N ASP A 587 -17.46 -41.69 7.81
CA ASP A 587 -18.39 -42.06 6.74
C ASP A 587 -17.71 -42.94 5.68
N ARG A 588 -16.44 -42.67 5.37
CA ARG A 588 -15.64 -43.52 4.49
C ARG A 588 -15.39 -44.90 5.08
N GLU A 589 -15.00 -44.99 6.34
CA GLU A 589 -14.78 -46.27 7.03
C GLU A 589 -16.05 -47.12 7.06
N ARG A 590 -17.21 -46.50 7.28
CA ARG A 590 -18.52 -47.17 7.20
C ARG A 590 -18.81 -47.71 5.80
N LEU A 591 -18.55 -46.93 4.76
CA LEU A 591 -18.74 -47.36 3.37
C LEU A 591 -17.81 -48.53 3.01
N ASP A 592 -16.56 -48.49 3.47
CA ASP A 592 -15.59 -49.57 3.23
C ASP A 592 -15.96 -50.85 4.01
N ALA A 593 -16.48 -50.72 5.23
CA ALA A 593 -17.01 -51.85 6.00
C ALA A 593 -18.23 -52.50 5.32
N GLN A 594 -19.20 -51.71 4.83
CA GLN A 594 -20.36 -52.24 4.10
C GLN A 594 -19.97 -52.96 2.81
N LYS A 595 -18.98 -52.46 2.07
CA LYS A 595 -18.45 -53.16 0.88
C LYS A 595 -17.87 -54.53 1.25
N LYS A 596 -17.10 -54.62 2.32
CA LYS A 596 -16.52 -55.90 2.79
C LYS A 596 -17.58 -56.92 3.17
N GLU A 597 -18.61 -56.52 3.92
CA GLU A 597 -19.74 -57.41 4.27
C GLU A 597 -20.53 -57.88 3.05
N THR A 598 -20.76 -57.00 2.08
CA THR A 598 -21.51 -57.35 0.86
C THR A 598 -20.72 -58.30 -0.04
N THR A 599 -19.39 -58.20 -0.04
CA THR A 599 -18.49 -59.09 -0.80
C THR A 599 -18.31 -60.45 -0.09
N ALA A 600 -18.44 -60.50 1.24
CA ALA A 600 -18.35 -61.74 2.01
C ALA A 600 -19.65 -62.58 2.02
N LYS A 601 -20.79 -62.00 1.60
CA LYS A 601 -22.10 -62.67 1.49
C LYS A 601 -22.43 -63.18 0.09
N LYS A 602 -21.55 -62.96 -0.89
CA LYS A 602 -21.57 -63.57 -2.23
C LYS A 602 -20.47 -64.62 -2.30
#